data_AF-A0A2G5L9K8-F1
#
_entry.id   AF-A0A2G5L9K8-F1
#
_cell.length_a   1.000
_cell.length_b   1.000
_cell.length_c   1.000
_cell.angle_alpha   90.00
_cell.angle_beta   90.00
_cell.angle_gamma   90.00
#
_symmetry.space_group_name_H-M   'P 1'
#
loop_
_entity.id
_entity.type
_entity.pdbx_description
1 polymer ?
#
loop_
_entity_poly.entity_id
_entity_poly.type
_entity_poly.pdbx_seq_one_letter_code
_entity_poly.pdbx_strand_id
1 'polypeptide(L)'
;MKKQKIKYQLSLIMGLSLLACSAQLPPDNLESAIIGLVTAFKEKNQSAVSSFVSKEQGVIVLFRFGIFDQYQKTSTIDFETPVPDYFPYYDFSTDLNLSFESLPTYDCSALEWTKIGMFCDTTKTSHLLSETAKNLNTYMDGNISEKEIKSFENLEKNSHRIVVCDSTEGKFIFYLTRISKRWYLTIIDRVTSDCSS
;
A
#
# COMPACT_ATOMS: atom_id res chain seq x y z
N MET A 1 -48.00 -63.61 7.34
CA MET A 1 -47.68 -62.17 7.52
C MET A 1 -46.45 -62.02 8.40
N LYS A 2 -45.27 -61.80 7.83
CA LYS A 2 -44.00 -61.54 8.55
C LYS A 2 -43.61 -60.08 8.33
N LYS A 3 -43.57 -59.28 9.39
CA LYS A 3 -43.15 -57.87 9.35
C LYS A 3 -41.62 -57.80 9.44
N GLN A 4 -41.00 -57.27 8.39
CA GLN A 4 -39.56 -57.05 8.27
C GLN A 4 -39.21 -55.68 8.86
N LYS A 5 -38.38 -55.65 9.91
CA LYS A 5 -37.90 -54.41 10.54
C LYS A 5 -36.71 -53.86 9.74
N ILE A 6 -36.88 -52.68 9.15
CA ILE A 6 -35.83 -51.94 8.46
C ILE A 6 -34.99 -51.20 9.52
N LYS A 7 -33.67 -51.44 9.52
CA LYS A 7 -32.69 -50.70 10.33
C LYS A 7 -32.28 -49.45 9.57
N TYR A 8 -32.50 -48.27 10.14
CA TYR A 8 -31.92 -47.02 9.66
C TYR A 8 -30.59 -46.81 10.38
N GLN A 9 -29.47 -46.83 9.64
CA GLN A 9 -28.21 -46.27 10.10
C GLN A 9 -28.15 -44.81 9.66
N LEU A 10 -28.11 -43.91 10.63
CA LEU A 10 -27.91 -42.48 10.44
C LEU A 10 -26.40 -42.20 10.56
N SER A 11 -25.70 -42.06 9.43
CA SER A 11 -24.31 -41.59 9.43
C SER A 11 -24.32 -40.05 9.41
N LEU A 12 -24.06 -39.45 10.56
CA LEU A 12 -23.84 -38.01 10.73
C LEU A 12 -22.40 -37.68 10.30
N ILE A 13 -22.20 -37.26 9.04
CA ILE A 13 -20.92 -36.69 8.61
C ILE A 13 -20.94 -35.21 9.00
N MET A 14 -20.40 -34.92 10.17
CA MET A 14 -20.14 -33.55 10.63
C MET A 14 -18.91 -33.04 9.86
N GLY A 15 -19.14 -32.35 8.75
CA GLY A 15 -18.11 -31.69 7.97
C GLY A 15 -17.48 -30.55 8.78
N LEU A 16 -16.30 -30.80 9.34
CA LEU A 16 -15.45 -29.79 9.94
C LEU A 16 -14.84 -28.95 8.80
N SER A 17 -15.53 -27.88 8.40
CA SER A 17 -14.98 -26.90 7.46
C SER A 17 -13.85 -26.15 8.16
N LEU A 18 -12.62 -26.64 7.97
CA LEU A 18 -11.41 -25.87 8.27
C LEU A 18 -11.44 -24.64 7.35
N LEU A 19 -11.77 -23.48 7.91
CA LEU A 19 -11.46 -22.19 7.31
C LEU A 19 -9.94 -22.07 7.30
N ALA A 20 -9.32 -22.61 6.25
CA ALA A 20 -7.95 -22.28 5.93
C ALA A 20 -7.95 -20.78 5.58
N CYS A 21 -7.52 -19.95 6.53
CA CYS A 21 -7.10 -18.59 6.24
C CYS A 21 -5.82 -18.69 5.38
N SER A 22 -5.98 -19.01 4.10
CA SER A 22 -4.89 -18.85 3.14
C SER A 22 -4.75 -17.35 2.92
N ALA A 23 -3.73 -16.74 3.52
CA ALA A 23 -3.33 -15.39 3.14
C ALA A 23 -3.05 -15.41 1.63
N GLN A 24 -3.96 -14.83 0.86
CA GLN A 24 -3.91 -14.87 -0.60
C GLN A 24 -2.80 -13.92 -1.05
N LEU A 25 -1.76 -14.47 -1.68
CA LEU A 25 -0.65 -13.68 -2.21
C LEU A 25 -1.15 -12.58 -3.16
N PRO A 26 -0.43 -11.46 -3.29
CA PRO A 26 -0.83 -10.39 -4.18
C PRO A 26 -0.99 -10.84 -5.63
N PRO A 27 -1.80 -10.15 -6.43
CA PRO A 27 -1.88 -10.40 -7.86
C PRO A 27 -0.53 -10.20 -8.57
N ASP A 28 -0.33 -10.91 -9.68
CA ASP A 28 0.82 -10.74 -10.58
C ASP A 28 0.59 -9.68 -11.66
N ASN A 29 -0.67 -9.40 -11.99
CA ASN A 29 -1.13 -8.28 -12.81
C ASN A 29 -1.15 -6.99 -11.99
N LEU A 30 -0.60 -5.91 -12.54
CA LEU A 30 -0.45 -4.62 -11.85
C LEU A 30 -1.80 -3.98 -11.52
N GLU A 31 -2.69 -3.87 -12.50
CA GLU A 31 -4.03 -3.28 -12.33
C GLU A 31 -4.84 -4.00 -11.25
N SER A 32 -4.85 -5.33 -11.28
CA SER A 32 -5.51 -6.15 -10.25
C SER A 32 -4.91 -5.93 -8.87
N ALA A 33 -3.59 -5.77 -8.77
CA ALA A 33 -2.91 -5.49 -7.51
C ALA A 33 -3.25 -4.09 -6.97
N ILE A 34 -3.31 -3.09 -7.86
CA ILE A 34 -3.70 -1.71 -7.51
C ILE A 34 -5.14 -1.71 -6.97
N ILE A 35 -6.09 -2.22 -7.75
CA ILE A 35 -7.52 -2.26 -7.37
C ILE A 35 -7.70 -3.03 -6.06
N GLY A 36 -7.04 -4.18 -5.91
CA GLY A 36 -7.13 -5.00 -4.71
C GLY A 36 -6.60 -4.28 -3.46
N LEU A 37 -5.44 -3.62 -3.56
CA LEU A 37 -4.87 -2.88 -2.43
C LEU A 37 -5.71 -1.66 -2.06
N VAL A 38 -6.16 -0.89 -3.05
CA VAL A 38 -7.00 0.30 -2.83
C VAL A 38 -8.33 -0.08 -2.18
N THR A 39 -8.93 -1.19 -2.62
CA THR A 39 -10.13 -1.76 -1.98
C THR A 39 -9.85 -2.13 -0.52
N ALA A 40 -8.76 -2.86 -0.27
CA ALA A 40 -8.37 -3.27 1.08
C ALA A 40 -8.12 -2.09 2.03
N PHE A 41 -7.50 -1.01 1.54
CA PHE A 41 -7.30 0.22 2.31
C PHE A 41 -8.61 0.95 2.58
N LYS A 42 -9.47 1.10 1.57
CA LYS A 42 -10.80 1.74 1.70
C LYS A 42 -11.68 1.02 2.73
N GLU A 43 -11.61 -0.31 2.78
CA GLU A 43 -12.34 -1.14 3.75
C GLU A 43 -11.64 -1.27 5.11
N LYS A 44 -10.44 -0.68 5.28
CA LYS A 44 -9.57 -0.88 6.45
C LYS A 44 -9.35 -2.37 6.77
N ASN A 45 -9.30 -3.21 5.73
CA ASN A 45 -9.15 -4.66 5.85
C ASN A 45 -7.69 -5.03 6.07
N GLN A 46 -7.28 -5.09 7.34
CA GLN A 46 -5.90 -5.36 7.74
C GLN A 46 -5.35 -6.69 7.21
N SER A 47 -6.17 -7.75 7.17
CA SER A 47 -5.73 -9.05 6.64
C SER A 47 -5.46 -8.98 5.14
N ALA A 48 -6.30 -8.26 4.39
CA ALA A 48 -6.09 -8.08 2.95
C ALA A 48 -4.85 -7.22 2.68
N VAL A 49 -4.68 -6.09 3.38
CA VAL A 49 -3.47 -5.25 3.23
C VAL A 49 -2.20 -6.02 3.59
N SER A 50 -2.23 -6.81 4.66
CA SER A 50 -1.08 -7.61 5.09
C SER A 50 -0.61 -8.60 4.03
N SER A 51 -1.49 -9.06 3.13
CA SER A 51 -1.08 -9.93 2.04
C SER A 51 -0.23 -9.21 0.98
N PHE A 52 -0.37 -7.89 0.86
CA PHE A 52 0.47 -7.02 0.02
C PHE A 52 1.80 -6.63 0.65
N VAL A 53 2.08 -7.00 1.90
CA VAL A 53 3.33 -6.67 2.58
C VAL A 53 4.30 -7.87 2.52
N SER A 54 5.41 -7.69 1.81
CA SER A 54 6.48 -8.70 1.78
C SER A 54 7.17 -8.77 3.15
N LYS A 55 7.32 -9.97 3.73
CA LYS A 55 7.99 -10.15 5.03
C LYS A 55 9.46 -9.72 5.02
N GLU A 56 10.13 -9.83 3.89
CA GLU A 56 11.54 -9.47 3.73
C GLU A 56 11.69 -7.97 3.48
N GLN A 57 10.85 -7.42 2.60
CA GLN A 57 10.95 -6.01 2.20
C GLN A 57 10.27 -5.06 3.19
N GLY A 58 9.13 -5.44 3.78
CA GLY A 58 8.27 -4.54 4.55
C GLY A 58 7.68 -3.40 3.71
N VAL A 59 7.22 -2.35 4.39
CA VAL A 59 6.75 -1.09 3.82
C VAL A 59 7.57 0.05 4.40
N ILE A 60 7.94 1.00 3.55
CA ILE A 60 8.60 2.24 3.94
C ILE A 60 7.55 3.34 3.89
N VAL A 61 7.30 4.00 5.01
CA VAL A 61 6.33 5.09 5.09
C VAL A 61 7.09 6.40 5.13
N LEU A 62 6.91 7.22 4.10
CA LEU A 62 7.44 8.56 3.99
C LEU A 62 6.47 9.54 4.67
N PHE A 63 6.98 10.43 5.50
CA PHE A 63 6.20 11.45 6.21
C PHE A 63 7.06 12.69 6.45
N ARG A 64 6.43 13.84 6.69
CA ARG A 64 7.13 15.08 6.99
C ARG A 64 7.11 15.35 8.49
N PHE A 65 8.23 15.85 9.02
CA PHE A 65 8.34 16.35 10.38
C PHE A 65 9.06 17.70 10.35
N GLY A 66 8.31 18.78 10.59
CA GLY A 66 8.78 20.13 10.31
C GLY A 66 8.98 20.34 8.81
N ILE A 67 10.15 20.82 8.41
CA ILE A 67 10.49 21.06 6.99
C ILE A 67 11.16 19.87 6.30
N PHE A 68 11.44 18.78 7.03
CA PHE A 68 12.19 17.65 6.51
C PHE A 68 11.29 16.44 6.31
N ASP A 69 11.40 15.86 5.12
CA ASP A 69 10.85 14.54 4.83
C ASP A 69 11.71 13.47 5.53
N GLN A 70 11.02 12.49 6.10
CA GLN A 70 11.60 11.34 6.79
C GLN A 70 10.95 10.06 6.29
N TYR A 71 11.53 8.93 6.68
CA TYR A 71 10.94 7.62 6.43
C TYR A 71 11.07 6.69 7.62
N GLN A 72 10.11 5.79 7.76
CA GLN A 72 10.17 4.69 8.71
C GLN A 72 9.82 3.38 8.01
N LYS A 73 10.58 2.33 8.28
CA LYS A 73 10.30 0.98 7.80
C LYS A 73 9.43 0.23 8.80
N THR A 74 8.38 -0.42 8.32
CA THR A 74 7.49 -1.30 9.10
C THR A 74 7.30 -2.63 8.37
N SER A 75 7.06 -3.71 9.11
CA SER A 75 6.74 -5.03 8.55
C SER A 75 5.23 -5.26 8.40
N THR A 76 4.40 -4.35 8.91
CA THR A 76 2.94 -4.45 8.91
C THR A 76 2.29 -3.09 8.73
N ILE A 77 1.08 -3.08 8.17
CA ILE A 77 0.19 -1.92 8.21
C ILE A 77 -0.89 -2.22 9.25
N ASP A 78 -1.01 -1.33 10.22
CA ASP A 78 -2.04 -1.37 11.26
C ASP A 78 -2.79 -0.04 11.24
N PHE A 79 -4.10 -0.10 11.03
CA PHE A 79 -4.93 1.10 10.95
C PHE A 79 -5.16 1.76 12.31
N GLU A 80 -5.02 1.00 13.41
CA GLU A 80 -5.12 1.49 14.79
C GLU A 80 -3.78 2.02 15.30
N THR A 81 -2.67 1.52 14.73
CA THR A 81 -1.30 1.96 15.07
C THR A 81 -0.59 2.45 13.81
N PRO A 82 -0.93 3.65 13.29
CA PRO A 82 -0.39 4.14 12.04
C PRO A 82 1.11 4.43 12.15
N VAL A 83 1.74 4.67 11.00
CA VAL A 83 3.16 5.06 10.93
C VAL A 83 3.27 6.45 10.27
N PRO A 84 3.77 7.47 10.97
CA PRO A 84 4.02 7.50 12.42
C PRO A 84 2.71 7.42 13.23
N ASP A 85 2.83 7.07 14.52
CA ASP A 85 1.71 6.74 15.42
C ASP A 85 0.72 7.89 15.66
N TYR A 86 1.20 9.13 15.55
CA TYR A 86 0.39 10.34 15.70
C TYR A 86 -0.39 10.74 14.45
N PHE A 87 -0.21 10.06 13.32
CA PHE A 87 -0.80 10.48 12.05
C PHE A 87 -1.64 9.37 11.40
N PRO A 88 -2.98 9.37 11.52
CA PRO A 88 -3.84 8.31 10.99
C PRO A 88 -3.77 8.21 9.47
N TYR A 89 -3.93 7.01 8.92
CA TYR A 89 -4.07 6.84 7.47
C TYR A 89 -5.33 7.57 6.98
N TYR A 90 -5.21 8.29 5.86
CA TYR A 90 -6.30 9.06 5.30
C TYR A 90 -7.44 8.16 4.82
N ASP A 91 -8.67 8.62 5.02
CA ASP A 91 -9.82 8.11 4.29
C ASP A 91 -9.82 8.71 2.87
N PHE A 92 -10.37 7.99 1.90
CA PHE A 92 -10.51 8.47 0.53
C PHE A 92 -11.70 7.81 -0.15
N SER A 93 -12.27 8.50 -1.14
CA SER A 93 -13.32 7.98 -2.00
C SER A 93 -12.78 7.65 -3.39
N THR A 94 -13.25 6.54 -3.96
CA THR A 94 -12.94 6.13 -5.32
C THR A 94 -14.00 5.16 -5.83
N ASP A 95 -14.28 5.25 -7.12
CA ASP A 95 -15.09 4.34 -7.91
C ASP A 95 -14.28 3.15 -8.47
N LEU A 96 -12.98 3.08 -8.14
CA LEU A 96 -12.01 2.07 -8.59
C LEU A 96 -11.68 2.12 -10.09
N ASN A 97 -11.99 3.21 -10.79
CA ASN A 97 -11.56 3.41 -12.17
C ASN A 97 -10.08 3.81 -12.23
N LEU A 98 -9.22 2.89 -12.69
CA LEU A 98 -7.78 3.13 -12.85
C LEU A 98 -7.45 3.70 -14.24
N SER A 99 -6.70 4.79 -14.25
CA SER A 99 -6.13 5.36 -15.48
C SER A 99 -4.60 5.20 -15.52
N PHE A 100 -4.08 4.63 -16.60
CA PHE A 100 -2.64 4.54 -16.86
C PHE A 100 -2.16 5.75 -17.67
N GLU A 101 -1.73 6.79 -16.97
CA GLU A 101 -1.32 8.07 -17.56
C GLU A 101 -0.45 8.87 -16.57
N SER A 102 -0.09 10.10 -16.92
CA SER A 102 0.66 10.99 -16.03
C SER A 102 -0.07 11.21 -14.71
N LEU A 103 0.67 11.17 -13.60
CA LEU A 103 0.10 11.40 -12.27
C LEU A 103 -0.36 12.85 -12.09
N PRO A 104 -1.42 13.09 -11.28
CA PRO A 104 -1.79 14.42 -10.87
C PRO A 104 -0.69 15.04 -10.00
N THR A 105 -0.68 16.37 -9.96
CA THR A 105 0.19 17.18 -9.09
C THR A 105 -0.69 17.89 -8.07
N TYR A 106 -0.21 18.02 -6.83
CA TYR A 106 -0.90 18.76 -5.78
C TYR A 106 -0.38 20.20 -5.75
N ASP A 107 -1.28 21.18 -5.77
CA ASP A 107 -0.94 22.60 -5.62
C ASP A 107 -1.18 23.04 -4.18
N CYS A 108 -0.10 23.32 -3.45
CA CYS A 108 -0.18 23.80 -2.07
C CYS A 108 -0.80 25.20 -1.91
N SER A 109 -0.84 25.99 -2.97
CA SER A 109 -1.43 27.34 -2.95
C SER A 109 -2.95 27.27 -3.06
N ALA A 110 -3.44 26.38 -3.92
CA ALA A 110 -4.87 26.17 -4.16
C ALA A 110 -5.46 25.02 -3.30
N LEU A 111 -4.60 24.24 -2.63
CA LEU A 111 -4.95 23.05 -1.84
C LEU A 111 -5.71 21.99 -2.64
N GLU A 112 -5.42 21.88 -3.93
CA GLU A 112 -6.15 20.99 -4.85
C GLU A 112 -5.22 20.15 -5.73
N TRP A 113 -5.75 19.04 -6.21
CA TRP A 113 -5.11 18.21 -7.23
C TRP A 113 -5.47 18.70 -8.63
N THR A 114 -4.52 18.64 -9.56
CA THR A 114 -4.79 19.00 -10.97
C THR A 114 -5.83 18.11 -11.66
N LYS A 115 -6.09 16.92 -11.12
CA LYS A 115 -7.21 16.04 -11.49
C LYS A 115 -7.51 15.05 -10.38
N ILE A 116 -8.74 14.53 -10.38
CA ILE A 116 -9.31 13.63 -9.37
C ILE A 116 -9.50 12.23 -9.93
N GLY A 117 -9.24 11.20 -9.13
CA GLY A 117 -9.36 9.79 -9.53
C GLY A 117 -8.21 8.92 -9.03
N MET A 118 -8.02 7.77 -9.69
CA MET A 118 -6.97 6.81 -9.40
C MET A 118 -6.06 6.66 -10.62
N PHE A 119 -4.78 7.01 -10.46
CA PHE A 119 -3.82 7.11 -11.56
C PHE A 119 -2.54 6.33 -11.28
N CYS A 120 -1.98 5.72 -12.33
CA CYS A 120 -0.67 5.06 -12.29
C CYS A 120 0.15 5.47 -13.53
N ASP A 121 1.33 6.05 -13.31
CA ASP A 121 2.27 6.34 -14.39
C ASP A 121 3.32 5.22 -14.45
N THR A 122 3.29 4.44 -15.53
CA THR A 122 4.25 3.35 -15.77
C THR A 122 5.49 3.79 -16.54
N THR A 123 5.54 5.06 -16.97
CA THR A 123 6.60 5.63 -17.81
C THR A 123 7.65 6.40 -17.02
N LYS A 124 7.34 6.79 -15.78
CA LYS A 124 8.22 7.56 -14.90
C LYS A 124 8.53 6.81 -13.61
N THR A 125 9.79 6.87 -13.20
CA THR A 125 10.23 6.45 -11.86
C THR A 125 10.25 7.67 -10.96
N SER A 126 9.66 7.56 -9.78
CA SER A 126 9.81 8.56 -8.72
C SER A 126 11.01 8.20 -7.84
N HIS A 127 11.81 9.20 -7.49
CA HIS A 127 13.02 9.07 -6.67
C HIS A 127 12.84 9.59 -5.23
N LEU A 128 11.59 9.78 -4.80
CA LEU A 128 11.25 10.46 -3.56
C LEU A 128 11.91 9.85 -2.32
N LEU A 129 11.97 8.51 -2.22
CA LEU A 129 12.56 7.83 -1.07
C LEU A 129 14.09 7.97 -1.07
N SER A 130 14.74 7.71 -2.21
CA SER A 130 16.20 7.82 -2.29
C SER A 130 16.69 9.27 -2.13
N GLU A 131 15.93 10.24 -2.66
CA GLU A 131 16.17 11.68 -2.45
C GLU A 131 15.94 12.08 -0.99
N THR A 132 14.89 11.58 -0.33
CA THR A 132 14.68 11.78 1.11
C THR A 132 15.89 11.31 1.92
N ALA A 133 16.39 10.10 1.66
CA ALA A 133 17.56 9.56 2.33
C ALA A 133 18.83 10.40 2.09
N LYS A 134 19.05 10.87 0.86
CA LYS A 134 20.17 11.77 0.53
C LYS A 134 20.04 13.10 1.27
N ASN A 135 18.86 13.69 1.31
CA ASN A 135 18.59 14.95 2.00
C ASN A 135 18.81 14.83 3.51
N LEU A 136 18.42 13.72 4.13
CA LEU A 136 18.70 13.46 5.55
C LEU A 136 20.21 13.39 5.85
N ASN A 137 21.02 12.82 4.95
CA ASN A 137 22.47 12.87 5.09
C ASN A 137 23.02 14.28 4.91
N THR A 138 22.50 15.05 3.96
CA THR A 138 22.99 16.41 3.66
C THR A 138 22.65 17.41 4.75
N TYR A 139 21.45 17.33 5.33
CA TYR A 139 20.90 18.40 6.18
C TYR A 139 20.66 17.99 7.64
N MET A 140 20.62 16.69 7.94
CA MET A 140 20.21 16.17 9.26
C MET A 140 21.20 15.17 9.86
N ASP A 141 22.43 15.08 9.33
CA ASP A 141 23.47 14.13 9.77
C ASP A 141 22.96 12.68 9.88
N GLY A 142 22.09 12.25 8.96
CA GLY A 142 21.38 10.96 9.02
C GLY A 142 22.27 9.71 9.01
N ASN A 143 23.55 9.81 8.63
CA ASN A 143 24.52 8.71 8.55
C ASN A 143 24.05 7.47 7.75
N ILE A 144 23.17 7.68 6.77
CA ILE A 144 22.60 6.63 5.92
C ILE A 144 23.66 6.17 4.93
N SER A 145 23.91 4.86 4.86
CA SER A 145 24.97 4.32 4.00
C SER A 145 24.62 4.42 2.51
N GLU A 146 25.64 4.54 1.65
CA GLU A 146 25.44 4.47 0.19
C GLU A 146 24.77 3.17 -0.26
N LYS A 147 25.01 2.06 0.44
CA LYS A 147 24.38 0.77 0.16
C LYS A 147 22.86 0.85 0.37
N GLU A 148 22.43 1.52 1.42
CA GLU A 148 21.01 1.71 1.73
C GLU A 148 20.35 2.63 0.70
N ILE A 149 20.97 3.77 0.36
CA ILE A 149 20.48 4.67 -0.69
C ILE A 149 20.35 3.94 -2.03
N LYS A 150 21.36 3.16 -2.44
CA LYS A 150 21.29 2.32 -3.65
C LYS A 150 20.19 1.27 -3.57
N SER A 151 19.87 0.75 -2.38
CA SER A 151 18.75 -0.17 -2.21
C SER A 151 17.40 0.51 -2.46
N PHE A 152 17.25 1.77 -2.04
CA PHE A 152 16.05 2.57 -2.33
C PHE A 152 15.94 2.90 -3.81
N GLU A 153 17.02 3.32 -4.47
CA GLU A 153 17.02 3.58 -5.92
C GLU A 153 16.61 2.33 -6.71
N ASN A 154 17.09 1.15 -6.31
CA ASN A 154 16.70 -0.13 -6.92
C ASN A 154 15.24 -0.49 -6.63
N LEU A 155 14.74 -0.20 -5.43
CA LEU A 155 13.33 -0.41 -5.08
C LEU A 155 12.44 0.46 -5.96
N GLU A 156 12.75 1.76 -6.06
CA GLU A 156 12.03 2.76 -6.87
C GLU A 156 12.00 2.37 -8.36
N LYS A 157 13.15 1.95 -8.91
CA LYS A 157 13.27 1.51 -10.31
C LYS A 157 12.33 0.35 -10.67
N ASN A 158 12.03 -0.51 -9.72
CA ASN A 158 11.15 -1.67 -9.90
C ASN A 158 9.70 -1.40 -9.43
N SER A 159 9.37 -0.13 -9.17
CA SER A 159 8.10 0.29 -8.62
C SER A 159 7.31 1.14 -9.60
N HIS A 160 5.99 1.08 -9.45
CA HIS A 160 5.07 2.07 -10.01
C HIS A 160 4.43 2.86 -8.88
N ARG A 161 4.32 4.17 -9.08
CA ARG A 161 3.67 5.08 -8.15
C ARG A 161 2.20 5.24 -8.55
N ILE A 162 1.33 5.10 -7.57
CA ILE A 162 -0.12 5.24 -7.69
C ILE A 162 -0.56 6.44 -6.86
N VAL A 163 -1.46 7.25 -7.41
CA VAL A 163 -2.14 8.33 -6.69
C VAL A 163 -3.64 8.07 -6.75
N VAL A 164 -4.26 7.86 -5.59
CA VAL A 164 -5.71 7.96 -5.39
C VAL A 164 -5.96 9.31 -4.73
N CYS A 165 -6.83 10.13 -5.32
CA CYS A 165 -7.16 11.46 -4.81
C CYS A 165 -8.61 11.80 -5.09
N ASP A 166 -9.27 12.47 -4.14
CA ASP A 166 -10.63 13.03 -4.26
C ASP A 166 -10.67 14.54 -3.96
N SER A 167 -11.84 15.15 -4.18
CA SER A 167 -12.07 16.59 -4.01
C SER A 167 -12.20 17.04 -2.55
N THR A 168 -12.17 16.11 -1.59
CA THR A 168 -12.46 16.34 -0.16
C THR A 168 -11.27 16.02 0.74
N GLU A 169 -10.05 16.22 0.22
CA GLU A 169 -8.75 15.91 0.85
C GLU A 169 -8.39 14.42 0.97
N GLY A 170 -9.28 13.52 0.56
CA GLY A 170 -9.03 12.09 0.62
C GLY A 170 -7.94 11.69 -0.36
N LYS A 171 -6.87 11.08 0.15
CA LYS A 171 -5.73 10.67 -0.68
C LYS A 171 -5.05 9.41 -0.19
N PHE A 172 -4.58 8.61 -1.14
CA PHE A 172 -3.70 7.49 -0.87
C PHE A 172 -2.66 7.40 -1.98
N ILE A 173 -1.41 7.69 -1.63
CA ILE A 173 -0.27 7.66 -2.55
C ILE A 173 0.65 6.54 -2.09
N PHE A 174 0.94 5.62 -2.99
CA PHE A 174 1.71 4.43 -2.66
C PHE A 174 2.46 3.89 -3.87
N TYR A 175 3.36 2.96 -3.62
CA TYR A 175 4.18 2.33 -4.63
C TYR A 175 4.01 0.83 -4.54
N LEU A 176 3.81 0.21 -5.70
CA LEU A 176 3.87 -1.23 -5.85
C LEU A 176 5.18 -1.62 -6.51
N THR A 177 5.98 -2.46 -5.85
CA THR A 177 7.20 -3.03 -6.42
C THR A 177 6.96 -4.45 -6.89
N ARG A 178 7.50 -4.81 -8.06
CA ARG A 178 7.49 -6.20 -8.52
C ARG A 178 8.57 -7.02 -7.81
N ILE A 179 8.17 -7.94 -6.94
CA ILE A 179 9.07 -8.86 -6.21
C ILE A 179 8.60 -10.29 -6.49
N SER A 180 9.51 -11.16 -6.97
CA SER A 180 9.19 -12.57 -7.25
C SER A 180 7.92 -12.75 -8.11
N LYS A 181 7.78 -11.91 -9.15
CA LYS A 181 6.65 -11.85 -10.11
C LYS A 181 5.30 -11.39 -9.55
N ARG A 182 5.25 -10.91 -8.31
CA ARG A 182 4.06 -10.39 -7.63
C ARG A 182 4.24 -8.90 -7.33
N TRP A 183 3.15 -8.16 -7.17
CA TRP A 183 3.18 -6.74 -6.81
C TRP A 183 2.94 -6.55 -5.32
N TYR A 184 3.92 -6.01 -4.61
CA TYR A 184 3.84 -5.75 -3.16
C TYR A 184 3.80 -4.25 -2.89
N LEU A 185 3.06 -3.86 -1.86
CA LEU A 185 3.17 -2.54 -1.26
C LEU A 185 4.55 -2.40 -0.61
N THR A 186 5.29 -1.38 -1.01
CA THR A 186 6.65 -1.15 -0.50
C THR A 186 6.90 0.27 -0.04
N ILE A 187 6.16 1.26 -0.57
CA ILE A 187 6.26 2.65 -0.14
C ILE A 187 4.86 3.23 0.04
N ILE A 188 4.62 3.91 1.15
CA ILE A 188 3.48 4.82 1.35
C ILE A 188 4.03 6.24 1.37
N ASP A 189 3.51 7.09 0.50
CA ASP A 189 3.91 8.49 0.36
C ASP A 189 2.87 9.37 1.04
N ARG A 190 3.27 9.96 2.17
CA ARG A 190 2.44 10.92 2.91
C ARG A 190 2.95 12.34 2.78
N VAL A 191 3.97 12.58 1.94
CA VAL A 191 4.69 13.87 1.85
C VAL A 191 4.25 14.70 0.65
N THR A 192 3.86 14.07 -0.45
CA THR A 192 3.60 14.78 -1.72
C THR A 192 2.53 15.86 -1.63
N SER A 193 1.50 15.61 -0.81
CA SER A 193 0.40 16.54 -0.59
C SER A 193 0.46 17.18 0.79
N ASP A 194 1.58 17.02 1.48
CA ASP A 194 1.85 17.72 2.72
C ASP A 194 2.44 19.09 2.39
N CYS A 195 1.67 20.14 2.71
CA CYS A 195 2.05 21.53 2.52
C CYS A 195 2.45 22.19 3.84
N SER A 196 2.64 21.41 4.91
CA SER A 196 3.23 21.94 6.13
C SER A 196 4.63 22.46 5.80
N SER A 197 4.85 23.74 6.12
CA SER A 197 6.12 24.47 5.99
C SER A 197 6.53 25.04 7.33
#